data_AF-A0A7C1T8W7-F1
#
_entry.id   AF-A0A7C1T8W7-F1
#
_cell.length_a   1.000
_cell.length_b   1.000
_cell.length_c   1.000
_cell.angle_alpha   90.00
_cell.angle_beta   90.00
_cell.angle_gamma   90.00
#
_symmetry.space_group_name_H-M   'P 1'
#
loop_
_entity.id
_entity.type
_entity.pdbx_description
1 polymer ?
#
loop_
_entity_poly.entity_id
_entity_poly.type
_entity_poly.pdbx_seq_one_letter_code
_entity_poly.pdbx_strand_id
1 'polypeptide(L)'
;MSIFDKARIAILEDKTLWKGWSHLRGITFDFFREGRAPHRLSWEVFDRRHAAAILLHNIERDTVTLVRQLRIAAHLSGEYPYLLEVPAGFIDDGETAMQAALREALEETGYEIAKATPAFAAFMSPGSVTEKLHGF
;
A
#
# COMPACT_ATOMS: atom_id res chain seq x y z
N MET A 1 -16.64 11.21 -24.38
CA MET A 1 -16.44 9.98 -23.59
C MET A 1 -15.25 9.23 -24.17
N SER A 2 -14.24 9.01 -23.35
CA SER A 2 -13.06 8.19 -23.66
C SER A 2 -13.43 6.70 -23.69
N ILE A 3 -12.57 5.89 -24.33
CA ILE A 3 -12.63 4.43 -24.23
C ILE A 3 -12.58 3.93 -22.78
N PHE A 4 -11.99 4.72 -21.88
CA PHE A 4 -11.90 4.43 -20.45
C PHE A 4 -13.23 4.67 -19.72
N ASP A 5 -14.04 5.64 -20.14
CA ASP A 5 -15.32 5.96 -19.51
C ASP A 5 -16.38 4.88 -19.73
N LYS A 6 -16.19 4.05 -20.76
CA LYS A 6 -17.08 2.93 -21.12
C LYS A 6 -16.53 1.58 -20.66
N ALA A 7 -15.33 1.57 -20.09
CA ALA A 7 -14.74 0.36 -19.55
C ALA A 7 -15.48 -0.01 -18.26
N ARG A 8 -15.90 -1.28 -18.14
CA ARG A 8 -16.51 -1.79 -16.91
C ARG A 8 -16.01 -3.19 -16.60
N ILE A 9 -16.05 -3.52 -15.32
CA ILE A 9 -15.69 -4.84 -14.79
C ILE A 9 -16.96 -5.44 -14.17
N ALA A 10 -17.25 -6.70 -14.46
CA ALA A 10 -18.25 -7.48 -13.74
C ALA A 10 -17.53 -8.64 -13.04
N ILE A 11 -17.51 -8.62 -11.70
CA ILE A 11 -16.97 -9.73 -10.91
C ILE A 11 -17.96 -10.90 -11.01
N LEU A 12 -17.45 -12.05 -11.44
CA LEU A 12 -18.22 -13.29 -11.58
C LEU A 12 -17.97 -14.22 -10.40
N GLU A 13 -16.74 -14.25 -9.90
CA GLU A 13 -16.34 -15.04 -8.74
C GLU A 13 -15.30 -14.27 -7.93
N ASP A 14 -15.47 -14.28 -6.61
CA ASP A 14 -14.46 -13.88 -5.63
C ASP A 14 -14.25 -15.05 -4.67
N LYS A 15 -13.12 -15.75 -4.85
CA LYS A 15 -12.77 -16.93 -4.08
C LYS A 15 -11.63 -16.63 -3.13
N THR A 16 -11.80 -16.95 -1.85
CA THR A 16 -10.68 -16.96 -0.91
C THR A 16 -9.75 -18.13 -1.23
N LEU A 17 -8.49 -17.82 -1.57
CA LEU A 17 -7.43 -18.81 -1.77
C LEU A 17 -6.65 -19.05 -0.47
N TRP A 18 -6.45 -18.00 0.32
CA TRP A 18 -5.85 -18.07 1.65
C TRP A 18 -6.35 -16.94 2.53
N LYS A 19 -6.54 -17.22 3.83
CA LYS A 19 -6.91 -16.20 4.82
C LYS A 19 -6.17 -16.45 6.14
N GLY A 20 -5.22 -15.55 6.42
CA GLY A 20 -4.48 -15.48 7.68
C GLY A 20 -4.31 -14.03 8.07
N TRP A 21 -3.06 -13.63 8.39
CA TRP A 21 -2.72 -12.22 8.61
C TRP A 21 -3.01 -11.35 7.38
N SER A 22 -2.86 -11.91 6.19
CA SER A 22 -3.27 -11.33 4.90
C SER A 22 -4.36 -12.17 4.24
N HIS A 23 -5.05 -11.60 3.25
CA HIS A 23 -6.11 -12.28 2.50
C HIS A 23 -5.74 -12.37 1.02
N LEU A 24 -5.50 -13.58 0.53
CA LEU A 24 -5.28 -13.83 -0.90
C LEU A 24 -6.59 -14.30 -1.53
N ARG A 25 -7.01 -13.63 -2.60
CA ARG A 25 -8.24 -13.91 -3.34
C ARG A 25 -7.95 -14.24 -4.79
N GLY A 26 -8.72 -15.15 -5.37
CA GLY A 26 -8.80 -15.39 -6.80
C GLY A 26 -10.07 -14.73 -7.32
N ILE A 27 -9.92 -13.73 -8.19
CA ILE A 27 -11.01 -12.96 -8.75
C ILE A 27 -11.17 -13.31 -10.22
N THR A 28 -12.34 -13.86 -10.59
CA THR A 28 -12.72 -14.03 -12.00
C THR A 28 -13.71 -12.95 -12.39
N PHE A 29 -13.42 -12.23 -13.47
CA PHE A 29 -14.22 -11.11 -13.93
C PHE A 29 -14.27 -11.00 -15.44
N ASP A 30 -15.37 -10.45 -15.95
CA ASP A 30 -15.49 -10.03 -17.34
C ASP A 30 -15.12 -8.54 -17.45
N PHE A 31 -14.18 -8.23 -18.33
CA PHE A 31 -13.76 -6.88 -18.67
C PHE A 31 -14.35 -6.44 -20.01
N PHE A 32 -15.15 -5.38 -19.97
CA PHE A 32 -15.87 -4.86 -21.12
C PHE A 32 -15.16 -3.63 -21.68
N ARG A 33 -14.95 -3.61 -23.00
CA ARG A 33 -14.43 -2.47 -23.75
C ARG A 33 -15.39 -2.14 -24.88
N GLU A 34 -15.50 -0.87 -25.25
CA GLU A 34 -16.40 -0.45 -26.34
C GLU A 34 -16.13 -1.21 -27.64
N GLY A 35 -17.21 -1.68 -28.28
CA GLY A 35 -17.15 -2.38 -29.57
C GLY A 35 -16.50 -3.75 -29.53
N ARG A 36 -16.24 -4.32 -28.34
CA ARG A 36 -15.62 -5.64 -28.17
C ARG A 36 -16.48 -6.55 -27.31
N ALA A 37 -16.41 -7.85 -27.58
CA ALA A 37 -16.93 -8.86 -26.65
C ALA A 37 -16.21 -8.76 -25.30
N PRO A 38 -16.85 -9.14 -24.18
CA PRO A 38 -16.19 -9.17 -22.89
C PRO A 38 -14.97 -10.11 -22.92
N HIS A 39 -13.88 -9.67 -22.30
CA HIS A 39 -12.70 -10.48 -22.06
C HIS A 39 -12.80 -11.06 -20.64
N ARG A 40 -12.88 -12.38 -20.52
CA ARG A 40 -12.84 -13.06 -19.22
C ARG A 40 -11.39 -13.17 -18.73
N LEU A 41 -11.16 -12.76 -17.49
CA LEU A 41 -9.86 -12.78 -16.83
C LEU A 41 -10.00 -13.39 -15.43
N SER A 42 -8.93 -14.01 -14.96
CA SER A 42 -8.81 -14.54 -13.60
C SER A 42 -7.49 -14.08 -13.01
N TRP A 43 -7.53 -13.28 -11.95
CA TRP A 43 -6.35 -12.69 -11.31
C TRP A 43 -6.28 -13.08 -9.83
N GLU A 44 -5.07 -13.20 -9.31
CA GLU A 44 -4.83 -13.24 -7.87
C GLU A 44 -4.70 -11.82 -7.32
N VAL A 45 -5.42 -11.55 -6.23
CA VAL A 45 -5.43 -10.26 -5.54
C VAL A 45 -5.03 -10.49 -4.09
N PHE A 46 -3.92 -9.89 -3.70
CA PHE A 46 -3.39 -9.92 -2.34
C PHE A 46 -3.84 -8.69 -1.56
N ASP A 47 -4.78 -8.92 -0.64
CA ASP A 47 -5.29 -7.90 0.24
C ASP A 47 -4.50 -7.81 1.53
N ARG A 48 -4.08 -6.58 1.79
CA ARG A 48 -3.42 -6.13 3.02
C ARG A 48 -3.92 -4.73 3.34
N ARG A 49 -3.82 -4.35 4.61
CA ARG A 49 -4.25 -3.02 5.07
C ARG A 49 -3.47 -1.92 4.35
N HIS A 50 -4.12 -0.78 4.14
CA HIS A 50 -3.44 0.43 3.69
C HIS A 50 -2.46 0.91 4.76
N ALA A 51 -1.47 1.69 4.35
CA ALA A 51 -0.39 2.11 5.21
C ALA A 51 -0.13 3.61 5.09
N ALA A 52 0.50 4.16 6.11
CA ALA A 52 1.02 5.52 6.13
C ALA A 52 2.52 5.50 6.40
N ALA A 53 3.24 6.44 5.80
CA ALA A 53 4.68 6.60 5.93
C ALA A 53 5.03 8.09 6.04
N ILE A 54 6.06 8.44 6.80
CA ILE A 54 6.42 9.84 7.05
C ILE A 54 7.93 10.09 6.96
N LEU A 55 8.33 11.07 6.14
CA LEU A 55 9.71 11.54 6.11
C LEU A 55 9.94 12.61 7.18
N LEU A 56 10.82 12.32 8.13
CA LEU A 56 11.20 13.26 9.17
C LEU A 56 12.44 14.05 8.72
N HIS A 57 12.28 15.35 8.47
CA HIS A 57 13.39 16.25 8.08
C HIS A 57 13.68 17.27 9.19
N ASN A 58 14.92 17.28 9.65
CA ASN A 58 15.44 18.33 10.51
C ASN A 58 16.05 19.44 9.62
N ILE A 59 15.35 20.57 9.54
CA ILE A 59 15.71 21.69 8.65
C ILE A 59 17.03 22.35 9.08
N GLU A 60 17.28 22.48 10.39
CA GLU A 60 18.49 23.18 10.89
C GLU A 60 19.77 22.42 10.55
N ARG A 61 19.71 21.09 10.59
CA ARG A 61 20.87 20.21 10.34
C ARG A 61 20.91 19.67 8.91
N ASP A 62 19.84 19.88 8.16
CA ASP A 62 19.58 19.27 6.86
C ASP A 62 19.77 17.75 6.86
N THR A 63 19.11 17.09 7.80
CA THR A 63 19.21 15.63 7.98
C THR A 63 17.84 14.98 8.00
N VAL A 64 17.74 13.74 7.52
CA VAL A 64 16.54 12.91 7.64
C VAL A 64 16.72 11.81 8.67
N THR A 65 15.64 11.51 9.40
CA THR A 65 15.60 10.35 10.31
C THR A 65 14.96 9.18 9.58
N LEU A 66 15.66 8.05 9.58
CA LEU A 66 15.21 6.78 9.02
C LEU A 66 15.28 5.69 10.09
N VAL A 67 14.50 4.64 9.88
CA VAL A 67 14.52 3.41 10.69
C VAL A 67 15.18 2.29 9.91
N ARG A 68 15.67 1.28 10.63
CA ARG A 68 16.22 0.06 10.02
C ARG A 68 15.42 -1.15 10.47
N GLN A 69 14.74 -1.81 9.54
CA GLN A 69 13.79 -2.89 9.84
C GLN A 69 14.12 -4.18 9.09
N LEU A 70 13.77 -5.32 9.71
CA LEU A 70 13.89 -6.64 9.08
C LEU A 70 12.76 -6.83 8.05
N ARG A 71 13.14 -7.10 6.79
CA ARG A 71 12.23 -7.45 5.70
C ARG A 71 12.61 -8.82 5.13
N ILE A 72 11.98 -9.88 5.66
CA ILE A 72 12.24 -11.25 5.21
C ILE A 72 11.98 -11.44 3.71
N ALA A 73 11.01 -10.73 3.13
CA ALA A 73 10.73 -10.78 1.69
C ALA A 73 11.89 -10.23 0.83
N ALA A 74 12.61 -9.21 1.31
CA ALA A 74 13.80 -8.71 0.63
C ALA A 74 14.90 -9.79 0.62
N HIS A 75 15.12 -10.45 1.75
CA HIS A 75 16.06 -11.56 1.85
C HIS A 75 15.72 -12.73 0.92
N LEU A 76 14.45 -13.12 0.85
CA LEU A 76 13.98 -14.17 -0.08
C LEU A 76 14.14 -13.77 -1.54
N SER A 77 14.25 -12.47 -1.83
CA SER A 77 14.52 -11.92 -3.17
C SER A 77 16.02 -11.79 -3.47
N GLY A 78 16.90 -12.21 -2.55
CA GLY A 78 18.36 -12.14 -2.69
C GLY A 78 18.99 -10.86 -2.13
N GLU A 79 18.21 -9.98 -1.49
CA GLU A 79 18.70 -8.71 -0.94
C GLU A 79 19.14 -8.82 0.53
N TYR A 80 19.84 -7.79 1.01
CA TYR A 80 20.16 -7.69 2.43
C TYR A 80 18.87 -7.50 3.28
N PRO A 81 18.66 -8.28 4.36
CA PRO A 81 17.39 -8.30 5.09
C PRO A 81 17.02 -7.02 5.84
N TYR A 82 17.98 -6.13 6.15
CA TYR A 82 17.71 -4.92 6.92
C TYR A 82 17.75 -3.67 6.04
N LEU A 83 16.57 -3.17 5.68
CA LEU A 83 16.41 -2.01 4.83
C LEU A 83 16.39 -0.72 5.67
N LEU A 84 16.86 0.37 5.06
CA LEU A 84 16.62 1.71 5.56
C LEU A 84 15.30 2.21 5.00
N GLU A 85 14.41 2.65 5.88
CA GLU A 85 13.03 3.02 5.56
C GLU A 85 12.64 4.29 6.31
N VAL A 86 11.64 5.00 5.81
CA VAL A 86 10.93 6.00 6.62
C VAL A 86 10.03 5.29 7.63
N PRO A 87 9.74 5.88 8.80
CA PRO A 87 8.75 5.34 9.71
C PRO A 87 7.42 5.11 9.01
N ALA A 88 6.88 3.91 9.14
CA ALA A 88 5.69 3.52 8.39
C ALA A 88 4.97 2.33 9.02
N GLY A 89 3.65 2.34 8.92
CA GLY A 89 2.83 1.25 9.41
C GLY A 89 1.42 1.26 8.90
N PHE A 90 0.64 0.27 9.33
CA PHE A 90 -0.74 0.11 8.86
C PHE A 90 -1.64 1.17 9.46
N ILE A 91 -2.62 1.57 8.67
CA ILE A 91 -3.73 2.40 9.14
C ILE A 91 -4.71 1.47 9.85
N ASP A 92 -4.92 1.71 11.14
CA ASP A 92 -5.85 0.92 11.95
C ASP A 92 -7.32 1.37 11.78
N ASP A 93 -8.25 0.53 12.23
CA ASP A 93 -9.68 0.83 12.11
C ASP A 93 -10.05 2.09 12.89
N GLY A 94 -10.66 3.06 12.20
CA GLY A 94 -11.01 4.36 12.77
C GLY A 94 -9.87 5.39 12.75
N GLU A 95 -8.70 5.02 12.24
CA GLU A 95 -7.54 5.91 12.11
C GLU A 95 -7.49 6.56 10.72
N THR A 96 -7.12 7.84 10.65
CA THR A 96 -6.76 8.49 9.39
C THR A 96 -5.30 8.21 9.02
N ALA A 97 -4.96 8.28 7.74
CA ALA A 97 -3.56 8.11 7.30
C ALA A 97 -2.57 9.07 8.01
N MET A 98 -3.00 10.30 8.32
CA MET A 98 -2.19 11.26 9.08
C MET A 98 -1.97 10.79 10.51
N GLN A 99 -3.02 10.32 11.20
CA GLN A 99 -2.89 9.81 12.57
C GLN A 99 -1.94 8.61 12.63
N ALA A 100 -2.08 7.68 11.69
CA ALA A 100 -1.18 6.53 11.56
C ALA A 100 0.27 6.98 11.37
N ALA A 101 0.53 7.92 10.45
CA ALA A 101 1.88 8.46 10.21
C ALA A 101 2.51 9.08 11.47
N LEU A 102 1.74 9.90 12.21
CA LEU A 102 2.23 10.54 13.43
C LEU A 102 2.45 9.54 14.58
N ARG A 103 1.59 8.52 14.69
CA ARG A 103 1.74 7.42 15.64
C ARG A 103 3.03 6.63 15.35
N GLU A 104 3.24 6.21 14.11
CA GLU A 104 4.42 5.44 13.70
C GLU A 104 5.71 6.27 13.85
N ALA A 105 5.68 7.58 13.58
CA ALA A 105 6.82 8.45 13.87
C ALA A 105 7.22 8.37 15.35
N LEU A 106 6.26 8.47 16.27
CA LEU A 106 6.52 8.39 17.70
C LEU A 106 6.97 6.99 18.12
N GLU A 107 6.29 5.94 17.66
CA GLU A 107 6.58 4.55 18.06
C GLU A 107 7.94 4.07 17.57
N GLU A 108 8.32 4.37 16.33
CA GLU A 108 9.54 3.83 15.73
C GLU A 108 10.78 4.72 15.92
N THR A 109 10.60 6.02 16.14
CA THR A 109 11.73 6.97 16.26
C THR A 109 11.77 7.75 17.58
N GLY A 110 10.68 7.77 18.34
CA GLY A 110 10.55 8.57 19.57
C GLY A 110 10.29 10.06 19.32
N TYR A 111 10.16 10.51 18.07
CA TYR A 111 9.85 11.91 17.75
C TYR A 111 8.35 12.15 17.74
N GLU A 112 7.88 13.04 18.61
CA GLU A 112 6.50 13.53 18.59
C GLU A 112 6.36 14.65 17.55
N ILE A 113 5.56 14.39 16.51
CA ILE A 113 5.31 15.33 15.41
C ILE A 113 3.88 15.86 15.52
N ALA A 114 3.73 17.18 15.56
CA ALA A 114 2.41 17.79 15.69
C ALA A 114 1.60 17.78 14.38
N LYS A 115 2.28 17.93 13.23
CA LYS A 115 1.68 18.04 11.90
C LYS A 115 2.66 17.54 10.84
N ALA A 116 2.13 16.92 9.79
CA ALA A 116 2.88 16.58 8.58
C ALA A 116 2.12 17.09 7.34
N THR A 117 2.78 17.07 6.17
CA THR A 117 2.18 17.55 4.91
C THR A 117 1.98 16.37 3.96
N PRO A 118 0.79 16.16 3.39
CA PRO A 118 0.60 15.08 2.43
C PRO A 118 1.55 15.24 1.22
N ALA A 119 2.38 14.22 0.97
CA ALA A 119 3.32 14.19 -0.15
C ALA A 119 2.73 13.42 -1.33
N PHE A 120 2.23 12.21 -1.10
CA PHE A 120 1.62 11.38 -2.14
C PHE A 120 0.65 10.35 -1.57
N ALA A 121 -0.13 9.74 -2.44
CA ALA A 121 -0.82 8.49 -2.13
C ALA A 121 -0.80 7.57 -3.36
N ALA A 122 -0.19 6.39 -3.23
CA ALA A 122 0.12 5.53 -4.38
C ALA A 122 -0.13 4.05 -4.07
N PHE A 123 -0.51 3.29 -5.09
CA PHE A 123 -0.51 1.83 -5.02
C PHE A 123 0.91 1.32 -5.23
N MET A 124 1.42 0.52 -4.28
CA MET A 124 2.82 0.08 -4.32
C MET A 124 3.06 -1.04 -5.34
N SER A 125 2.05 -1.87 -5.60
CA SER A 125 2.09 -2.92 -6.63
C SER A 125 0.68 -3.16 -7.21
N PRO A 126 0.16 -2.23 -8.03
CA PRO A 126 -1.25 -2.20 -8.46
C PRO A 126 -1.69 -3.37 -9.34
N GLY A 127 -0.75 -4.21 -9.80
CA GLY A 127 -1.07 -5.39 -10.60
C GLY A 127 -1.75 -6.49 -9.80
N SER A 128 -1.57 -6.53 -8.48
CA SER A 128 -2.06 -7.64 -7.65
C SER A 128 -2.23 -7.29 -6.16
N VAL A 129 -1.72 -6.17 -5.67
CA VAL A 129 -1.79 -5.80 -4.26
C VAL A 129 -2.70 -4.59 -4.08
N THR A 130 -3.66 -4.67 -3.16
CA THR A 130 -4.62 -3.58 -2.91
C THR A 130 -4.08 -2.48 -2.00
N GLU A 131 -2.87 -2.64 -1.45
CA GLU A 131 -2.21 -1.65 -0.60
C GLU A 131 -2.04 -0.30 -1.31
N LYS A 132 -2.60 0.73 -0.67
CA LYS A 132 -2.29 2.12 -0.95
C LYS A 132 -1.46 2.67 0.20
N LEU A 133 -0.29 3.22 -0.13
CA LEU A 133 0.59 3.90 0.81
C LEU A 133 0.34 5.41 0.75
N HIS A 134 0.13 6.02 1.91
CA HIS A 134 0.00 7.46 2.08
C HIS A 134 1.32 8.03 2.64
N GLY A 135 2.01 8.85 1.85
CA GLY A 135 3.27 9.47 2.23
C GLY A 135 3.06 10.89 2.77
N PHE A 136 3.78 11.22 3.84
CA PHE A 136 3.80 12.52 4.52
C PHE A 136 5.22 13.05 4.71
#